data_AF-A0A926BM90-F1
#
_entry.id   AF-A0A926BM90-F1
#
_cell.length_a   1.000
_cell.length_b   1.000
_cell.length_c   1.000
_cell.angle_alpha   90.00
_cell.angle_beta   90.00
_cell.angle_gamma   90.00
#
_symmetry.space_group_name_H-M   'P 1'
#
loop_
_entity.id
_entity.type
_entity.pdbx_description
1 polymer ?
#
loop_
_entity_poly.entity_id
_entity_poly.type
_entity_poly.pdbx_seq_one_letter_code
_entity_poly.pdbx_strand_id
1 'polypeptide(L)'
;MAKTTDGGETWRELLLTDDATANEFGIGFADALTGWVGGTRTGYETRDGGASWTPVAMGQAVNKIRLLHTPDGVVGYAIGVSVYKFDTRPARVTAPAN
;
A
#
# COMPACT_ATOMS: atom_id res chain seq x y z
N MET A 1 12.83 -4.84 0.40
CA MET A 1 12.09 -4.73 1.70
C MET A 1 12.53 -5.81 2.70
N ALA A 2 12.24 -5.67 4.00
CA ALA A 2 12.50 -6.70 5.01
C ALA A 2 11.25 -7.03 5.83
N LYS A 3 11.07 -8.32 6.17
CA LYS A 3 9.95 -8.82 6.99
C LYS A 3 10.47 -9.74 8.11
N THR A 4 9.86 -9.60 9.27
CA THR A 4 10.02 -10.51 10.42
C THR A 4 8.71 -11.24 10.71
N THR A 5 8.78 -12.40 11.35
CA THR A 5 7.64 -13.14 11.92
C THR A 5 7.83 -13.47 13.40
N ASP A 6 8.94 -13.01 14.00
CA ASP A 6 9.37 -13.32 15.36
C ASP A 6 9.60 -12.06 16.20
N GLY A 7 8.84 -10.99 15.91
CA GLY A 7 8.93 -9.74 16.68
C GLY A 7 10.18 -8.91 16.41
N GLY A 8 10.92 -9.22 15.34
CA GLY A 8 12.11 -8.47 14.90
C GLY A 8 13.43 -9.09 15.33
N GLU A 9 13.43 -10.32 15.84
CA GLU A 9 14.65 -11.07 16.16
C GLU A 9 15.39 -11.50 14.90
N THR A 10 14.66 -11.99 13.88
CA THR A 10 15.20 -12.30 12.56
C THR A 10 14.43 -11.62 11.44
N TRP A 11 15.14 -11.35 10.34
CA TRP A 11 14.62 -10.63 9.19
C TRP A 11 14.93 -11.37 7.89
N ARG A 12 13.92 -11.45 7.04
CA ARG A 12 14.00 -11.95 5.67
C ARG A 12 13.91 -10.78 4.71
N GLU A 13 14.84 -10.70 3.77
CA GLU A 13 14.69 -9.80 2.62
C GLU A 13 13.65 -10.34 1.64
N LEU A 14 12.82 -9.43 1.15
CA LEU A 14 11.78 -9.68 0.16
C LEU A 14 11.95 -8.67 -0.97
N LEU A 15 11.86 -9.18 -2.20
CA LEU A 15 11.83 -8.37 -3.40
C LEU A 15 10.45 -7.71 -3.54
N LEU A 16 10.45 -6.46 -3.96
CA LEU A 16 9.22 -5.78 -4.36
C LEU A 16 8.74 -6.29 -5.73
N THR A 17 9.67 -6.51 -6.64
CA THR A 17 9.47 -6.95 -8.02
C THR A 17 10.81 -7.44 -8.57
N ASP A 18 10.79 -8.10 -9.73
CA ASP A 18 12.00 -8.53 -10.46
C ASP A 18 12.69 -7.36 -11.19
N ASP A 19 12.09 -6.17 -11.19
CA ASP A 19 12.67 -4.95 -11.75
C ASP A 19 13.67 -4.31 -10.77
N ALA A 20 14.97 -4.50 -11.06
CA ALA A 20 16.07 -3.94 -10.27
C ALA A 20 16.12 -2.39 -10.22
N THR A 21 15.33 -1.69 -11.04
CA THR A 21 15.22 -0.23 -11.01
C THR A 21 14.08 0.27 -10.13
N ALA A 22 13.24 -0.64 -9.62
CA ALA A 22 12.22 -0.30 -8.64
C ALA A 22 12.89 0.12 -7.35
N ASN A 23 12.52 1.30 -6.85
CA ASN A 23 12.96 1.78 -5.55
C ASN A 23 11.74 1.90 -4.65
N GLU A 24 11.85 1.36 -3.44
CA GLU A 24 10.80 1.43 -2.43
C GLU A 24 10.99 2.66 -1.54
N PHE A 25 9.89 3.30 -1.16
CA PHE A 25 9.88 4.45 -0.27
C PHE A 25 9.04 4.18 0.98
N GLY A 26 7.89 4.84 1.11
CA GLY A 26 6.98 4.67 2.25
C GLY A 26 6.19 3.37 2.13
N ILE A 27 6.03 2.66 3.26
CA ILE A 27 5.21 1.46 3.37
C ILE A 27 4.11 1.67 4.42
N GLY A 28 2.94 1.07 4.20
CA GLY A 28 1.83 1.12 5.16
C GLY A 28 0.86 -0.03 4.97
N PHE A 29 0.38 -0.60 6.08
CA PHE A 29 -0.57 -1.72 6.08
C PHE A 29 -1.90 -1.33 6.71
N ALA A 30 -3.00 -1.66 6.04
CA ALA A 30 -4.35 -1.51 6.58
C ALA A 30 -4.65 -2.59 7.61
N ASP A 31 -4.16 -3.81 7.35
CA ASP A 31 -4.30 -4.99 8.18
C ASP A 31 -3.10 -5.94 7.94
N ALA A 32 -3.13 -7.15 8.50
CA ALA A 32 -2.02 -8.10 8.38
C ALA A 32 -1.75 -8.62 6.95
N LEU A 33 -2.72 -8.48 6.04
CA LEU A 33 -2.67 -9.01 4.68
C LEU A 33 -2.60 -7.91 3.62
N THR A 34 -3.29 -6.79 3.84
CA THR A 34 -3.40 -5.69 2.89
C THR A 34 -2.43 -4.56 3.25
N GLY A 35 -1.57 -4.20 2.30
CA GLY A 35 -0.67 -3.06 2.43
C GLY A 35 -0.22 -2.47 1.11
N TRP A 36 0.48 -1.34 1.20
CA TRP A 36 0.99 -0.59 0.06
C TRP A 36 2.42 -0.14 0.28
N VAL A 37 3.18 -0.12 -0.81
CA VAL A 37 4.54 0.43 -0.90
C VAL A 37 4.53 1.50 -1.96
N GLY A 38 5.04 2.68 -1.62
CA GLY A 38 5.29 3.74 -2.58
C GLY A 38 6.63 3.51 -3.28
N GLY A 39 6.74 3.96 -4.52
CA GLY A 39 7.99 3.90 -5.27
C GLY A 39 8.17 5.07 -6.22
N THR A 40 9.29 5.07 -6.95
CA THR A 40 9.67 6.15 -7.87
C THR A 40 8.65 6.34 -8.99
N ARG A 41 8.31 5.25 -9.69
CA ARG A 41 7.45 5.27 -10.89
C ARG A 41 5.98 4.92 -10.62
N THR A 42 5.69 4.26 -9.53
CA THR A 42 4.34 3.84 -9.15
C THR A 42 4.40 3.35 -7.71
N GLY A 43 3.25 3.10 -7.09
CA GLY A 43 3.19 2.27 -5.92
C GLY A 43 2.80 0.83 -6.24
N TYR A 44 2.78 0.01 -5.20
CA TYR A 44 2.50 -1.41 -5.24
C TYR A 44 1.58 -1.76 -4.09
N GLU A 45 0.73 -2.76 -4.30
CA GLU A 45 -0.20 -3.30 -3.33
C GLU A 45 0.13 -4.77 -3.06
N THR A 46 -0.05 -5.19 -1.82
CA THR A 46 -0.08 -6.60 -1.42
C THR A 46 -1.43 -6.96 -0.83
N ARG A 47 -1.84 -8.21 -1.01
CA ARG A 47 -3.02 -8.83 -0.40
C ARG A 47 -2.69 -10.11 0.37
N ASP A 48 -1.40 -10.43 0.49
CA ASP A 48 -0.87 -11.64 1.14
C ASP A 48 0.17 -11.31 2.23
N GLY A 49 0.08 -10.11 2.80
CA GLY A 49 0.96 -9.66 3.89
C GLY A 49 2.39 -9.37 3.43
N GLY A 50 2.54 -8.97 2.16
CA GLY A 50 3.81 -8.60 1.55
C GLY A 50 4.63 -9.77 1.02
N ALA A 51 4.03 -10.96 0.85
CA ALA A 51 4.71 -12.09 0.21
C ALA A 51 4.83 -11.87 -1.31
N SER A 52 3.84 -11.21 -1.93
CA SER A 52 3.89 -10.70 -3.29
C SER A 52 3.29 -9.30 -3.39
N TRP A 53 3.70 -8.57 -4.43
CA TRP A 53 3.30 -7.17 -4.67
C TRP A 53 2.92 -6.97 -6.13
N THR A 54 1.82 -6.25 -6.36
CA THR A 54 1.33 -5.91 -7.70
C THR A 54 1.33 -4.38 -7.89
N PRO A 55 1.76 -3.85 -9.04
CA PRO A 55 1.72 -2.41 -9.29
C PRO A 55 0.31 -1.83 -9.17
N VAL A 56 0.17 -0.66 -8.54
CA VAL A 56 -1.09 0.07 -8.42
C VAL A 56 -0.87 1.56 -8.72
N ALA A 57 -1.79 2.16 -9.45
CA ALA A 57 -1.78 3.59 -9.72
C ALA A 57 -2.07 4.37 -8.42
N MET A 58 -1.04 4.92 -7.81
CA MET A 58 -1.15 5.78 -6.62
C MET A 58 -0.22 7.00 -6.64
N GLY A 59 0.24 7.37 -7.84
CA GLY A 59 1.12 8.53 -8.09
C GLY A 59 2.59 8.16 -8.29
N GLN A 60 3.41 9.20 -8.50
CA GLN A 60 4.87 9.11 -8.67
C GLN A 60 5.59 9.58 -7.40
N ALA A 61 6.79 9.06 -7.18
CA ALA A 61 7.65 9.39 -6.06
C ALA A 61 6.92 9.36 -4.71
N VAL A 62 6.18 8.28 -4.44
CA VAL A 62 5.30 8.16 -3.27
C VAL A 62 6.14 7.92 -2.02
N ASN A 63 6.63 9.01 -1.42
CA ASN A 63 7.52 8.97 -0.27
C ASN A 63 6.81 8.57 1.03
N LYS A 64 5.50 8.77 1.11
CA LYS A 64 4.74 8.58 2.34
C LYS A 64 3.37 8.02 2.04
N ILE A 65 2.99 6.99 2.81
CA ILE A 65 1.63 6.46 2.84
C ILE A 65 1.07 6.76 4.22
N ARG A 66 -0.15 7.30 4.26
CA ARG A 66 -0.90 7.58 5.49
C ARG A 66 -2.22 6.85 5.42
N LEU A 67 -2.47 6.01 6.42
CA LEU A 67 -3.69 5.23 6.54
C LEU A 67 -4.48 5.74 7.73
N LEU A 68 -5.76 5.97 7.53
CA LEU A 68 -6.73 6.35 8.55
C LEU A 68 -7.76 5.24 8.67
N HIS A 69 -7.74 4.54 9.80
CA HIS A 69 -8.77 3.58 10.15
C HIS A 69 -10.05 4.32 10.53
N THR A 70 -11.15 3.93 9.90
CA THR A 70 -12.50 4.44 10.16
C THR A 70 -13.41 3.27 10.54
N PRO A 71 -14.60 3.52 11.11
CA PRO A 71 -15.55 2.44 11.40
C PRO A 71 -15.93 1.61 10.16
N ASP A 72 -15.92 2.21 8.98
CA ASP A 72 -16.36 1.57 7.74
C ASP A 72 -15.22 0.92 6.93
N GLY A 73 -13.95 1.21 7.25
CA GLY A 73 -12.79 0.74 6.49
C GLY A 73 -11.57 1.66 6.61
N VAL A 74 -10.65 1.61 5.65
CA VAL A 74 -9.40 2.41 5.68
C VAL A 74 -9.36 3.41 4.53
N VAL A 75 -9.16 4.68 4.88
CA VAL A 75 -8.85 5.74 3.92
C VAL A 75 -7.33 5.93 3.86
N GLY A 76 -6.76 5.80 2.67
CA GLY A 76 -5.34 5.94 2.41
C GLY A 76 -4.99 7.21 1.62
N TYR A 77 -3.85 7.81 1.95
CA TYR A 77 -3.24 8.90 1.20
C TYR A 77 -1.81 8.52 0.82
N ALA A 78 -1.56 8.42 -0.48
CA ALA A 78 -0.23 8.28 -1.07
C ALA A 78 0.29 9.67 -1.40
N ILE A 79 1.44 10.04 -0.84
CA ILE A 79 1.98 11.40 -0.88
C ILE A 79 3.33 11.36 -1.58
N GLY A 80 3.37 11.91 -2.79
CA GLY A 80 4.57 12.07 -3.60
C GLY A 80 4.54 13.39 -4.36
N VAL A 81 4.78 13.34 -5.68
CA VAL A 81 4.62 14.51 -6.56
C VAL A 81 3.19 15.08 -6.51
N SER A 82 2.22 14.20 -6.34
CA SER A 82 0.82 14.53 -6.07
C SER A 82 0.33 13.73 -4.85
N VAL A 83 -0.82 14.14 -4.31
CA VAL A 83 -1.53 13.37 -3.29
C VAL A 83 -2.62 12.55 -3.96
N TYR A 84 -2.53 11.23 -3.82
CA TYR A 84 -3.56 10.30 -4.27
C TYR A 84 -4.31 9.74 -3.08
N LYS A 85 -5.64 9.86 -3.11
CA LYS A 85 -6.53 9.29 -2.09
C LYS A 85 -7.07 7.95 -2.59
N PHE A 86 -7.01 6.94 -1.75
CA PHE A 86 -7.63 5.64 -1.99
C PHE A 86 -8.38 5.17 -0.75
N ASP A 87 -9.16 4.12 -0.91
CA ASP A 87 -10.05 3.63 0.12
C ASP A 87 -10.30 2.13 -0.06
N THR A 88 -10.34 1.39 1.04
CA THR A 88 -10.63 -0.05 1.04
C THR A 88 -12.12 -0.37 1.21
N ARG A 89 -12.96 0.65 1.40
CA ARG A 89 -14.41 0.46 1.52
C ARG A 89 -15.01 0.00 0.19
N PRO A 90 -16.03 -0.89 0.23
CA PRO A 90 -16.82 -1.18 -0.96
C PRO A 90 -17.50 0.11 -1.46
N ALA A 91 -17.62 0.24 -2.79
CA ALA A 91 -18.28 1.38 -3.40
C ALA A 91 -19.67 1.58 -2.78
N ARG A 92 -20.00 2.81 -2.36
CA ARG A 92 -21.35 3.12 -1.88
C ARG A 92 -22.33 2.83 -3.01
N VAL A 93 -23.19 1.84 -2.83
CA VAL A 93 -24.35 1.65 -3.69
C VAL A 93 -25.29 2.83 -3.43
N THR A 94 -25.28 3.82 -4.31
CA THR A 94 -26.31 4.85 -4.30
C THR A 94 -27.59 4.20 -4.80
N ALA A 95 -28.59 4.03 -3.92
CA ALA A 95 -29.94 3.69 -4.36
C ALA A 95 -30.42 4.78 -5.34
N PRO A 96 -31.13 4.42 -6.42
CA PRO A 96 -31.66 5.41 -7.34
C PRO A 96 -32.62 6.34 -6.59
N ALA A 97 -32.57 7.63 -6.91
CA ALA A 97 -33.55 8.58 -6.42
C ALA A 97 -34.95 8.20 -6.95
N ASN A 98 -35.93 8.09 -6.06
CA ASN A 98 -37.33 7.88 -6.39
C ASN A 98 -37.92 9.11 -7.08
#